data_AF-A0A200PWB6-F1
#
_entry.id   AF-A0A200PWB6-F1
#
_cell.length_a   1.000
_cell.length_b   1.000
_cell.length_c   1.000
_cell.angle_alpha   90.00
_cell.angle_beta   90.00
_cell.angle_gamma   90.00
#
_symmetry.space_group_name_H-M   'P 1'
#
loop_
_entity.id
_entity.type
_entity.pdbx_description
1 polymer ?
#
loop_
_entity_poly.entity_id
_entity_poly.type
_entity_poly.pdbx_seq_one_letter_code
_entity_poly.pdbx_strand_id
1 'polypeptide(L)'
;MKPVALLLRPLTFSSPSSSSSRYLPLKPRIHSKNPRNRINCSPIRSHPVNTKSKDDLKSDYKLGAFDLLLLTLFRNKMVQEVGWDSDKAGYDGLIEVANHLMMKGRTNSETEEAAIRILRSLFPPLLLELFQMLIAPIGGGKLAAIMVARVTAISCQWLMGRCTVNSVDLPDGSSWRSGVLVERCKYLEESKCLGICINTCKLPTQTFIKDYMGVPLTMEPNFSDYSCQFKFGVLPPMPSEDKTLMEPCLEICPNATRRREVRKSDNIIQCPKV
;
A
#
# COMPACT_ATOMS: atom_id res chain seq x y z
N MET A 1 38.80 26.50 46.32
CA MET A 1 37.63 27.36 46.04
C MET A 1 36.43 26.44 45.76
N LYS A 2 35.36 26.60 46.54
CA LYS A 2 34.05 25.90 46.44
C LYS A 2 33.22 26.50 45.25
N PRO A 3 31.99 26.06 44.94
CA PRO A 3 31.63 24.74 44.39
C PRO A 3 30.45 24.77 43.35
N VAL A 4 30.15 23.60 42.73
CA VAL A 4 28.81 22.96 42.58
C VAL A 4 27.66 23.68 41.81
N ALA A 5 27.39 23.12 40.61
CA ALA A 5 26.17 22.39 40.20
C ALA A 5 24.87 23.08 39.70
N LEU A 6 24.31 22.39 38.68
CA LEU A 6 22.94 21.88 38.55
C LEU A 6 21.79 22.81 38.05
N LEU A 7 21.12 22.29 37.02
CA LEU A 7 19.65 22.24 36.79
C LEU A 7 18.95 23.28 35.88
N LEU A 8 18.27 22.67 34.88
CA LEU A 8 16.86 22.81 34.50
C LEU A 8 16.34 24.06 33.73
N ARG A 9 15.53 23.71 32.72
CA ARG A 9 14.63 24.52 31.87
C ARG A 9 13.78 25.55 32.63
N PRO A 10 13.16 26.48 31.88
CA PRO A 10 11.70 26.46 31.90
C PRO A 10 11.02 26.59 30.53
N LEU A 11 9.88 25.92 30.41
CA LEU A 11 8.75 26.29 29.55
C LEU A 11 8.00 27.44 30.24
N THR A 12 7.55 28.45 29.50
CA THR A 12 6.35 29.22 29.88
C THR A 12 5.60 29.75 28.66
N PHE A 13 4.29 29.54 28.77
CA PHE A 13 3.15 29.91 27.94
C PHE A 13 2.73 31.38 28.13
N SER A 14 1.79 31.82 27.28
CA SER A 14 0.82 32.95 27.43
C SER A 14 1.25 34.29 26.83
N SER A 15 0.44 35.12 26.13
CA SER A 15 -0.94 35.12 25.60
C SER A 15 -1.07 36.33 24.61
N PRO A 16 -2.25 36.91 24.30
CA PRO A 16 -3.11 36.65 23.15
C PRO A 16 -3.23 37.86 22.18
N SER A 17 -3.68 37.65 20.95
CA SER A 17 -4.40 38.70 20.22
C SER A 17 -5.56 38.13 19.43
N SER A 18 -6.72 38.39 19.98
CA SER A 18 -8.05 38.29 19.38
C SER A 18 -8.15 39.19 18.15
N SER A 19 -8.69 38.66 17.05
CA SER A 19 -9.54 39.46 16.15
C SER A 19 -10.54 38.56 15.46
N SER A 20 -11.79 38.75 15.85
CA SER A 20 -13.00 38.19 15.29
C SER A 20 -13.08 38.38 13.77
N SER A 21 -13.60 37.38 13.06
CA SER A 21 -14.42 37.69 11.88
C SER A 21 -15.62 36.76 11.81
N ARG A 22 -16.76 37.42 11.66
CA ARG A 22 -18.11 36.90 11.79
C ARG A 22 -18.53 36.21 10.50
N TYR A 23 -19.26 35.12 10.67
CA TYR A 23 -20.12 34.50 9.67
C TYR A 23 -21.10 35.51 9.05
N LEU A 24 -21.39 35.37 7.75
CA LEU A 24 -22.75 35.06 7.25
C LEU A 24 -22.74 34.85 5.71
N PRO A 25 -23.66 34.00 5.19
CA PRO A 25 -23.68 33.52 3.80
C PRO A 25 -24.69 34.29 2.93
N LEU A 26 -24.54 34.26 1.61
CA LEU A 26 -25.60 34.70 0.68
C LEU A 26 -25.94 33.63 -0.37
N LYS A 27 -27.25 33.38 -0.45
CA LYS A 27 -27.99 32.45 -1.33
C LYS A 27 -28.24 33.06 -2.73
N PRO A 28 -28.74 32.25 -3.70
CA PRO A 28 -28.68 32.52 -5.14
C PRO A 28 -29.89 33.30 -5.68
N ARG A 29 -29.76 33.89 -6.88
CA ARG A 29 -30.89 34.46 -7.63
C ARG A 29 -31.06 33.78 -8.99
N ILE A 30 -32.21 33.13 -9.11
CA ILE A 30 -32.88 32.73 -10.35
C ILE A 30 -33.44 34.00 -11.02
N HIS A 31 -33.25 34.15 -12.33
CA HIS A 31 -34.14 35.00 -13.12
C HIS A 31 -34.50 34.34 -14.46
N SER A 32 -35.76 33.93 -14.51
CA SER A 32 -36.51 33.53 -15.70
C SER A 32 -36.92 34.78 -16.46
N LYS A 33 -36.80 34.76 -17.80
CA LYS A 33 -37.62 35.54 -18.75
C LYS A 33 -37.50 34.93 -20.15
N ASN A 34 -38.64 34.52 -20.68
CA ASN A 34 -38.86 34.01 -22.03
C ASN A 34 -39.45 35.16 -22.88
N PRO A 35 -39.15 35.25 -24.19
CA PRO A 35 -40.28 35.25 -25.13
C PRO A 35 -40.03 34.43 -26.41
N ARG A 36 -41.18 34.02 -26.98
CA ARG A 36 -41.39 33.16 -28.16
C ARG A 36 -40.77 33.74 -29.43
N ASN A 37 -40.17 32.89 -30.27
CA ASN A 37 -40.47 32.85 -31.71
C ASN A 37 -40.04 31.53 -32.38
N ARG A 38 -40.74 31.26 -33.48
CA ARG A 38 -40.96 30.01 -34.21
C ARG A 38 -39.91 29.73 -35.30
N ILE A 39 -39.76 28.44 -35.67
CA ILE A 39 -39.16 27.88 -36.92
C ILE A 39 -37.61 27.91 -36.91
N ASN A 40 -36.81 26.91 -37.32
CA ASN A 40 -36.94 25.79 -38.26
C ASN A 40 -36.05 24.63 -37.78
N CYS A 41 -36.45 23.38 -38.04
CA CYS A 41 -35.62 22.21 -37.79
C CYS A 41 -34.46 22.14 -38.80
N SER A 42 -33.24 22.01 -38.32
CA SER A 42 -32.10 21.48 -39.07
C SER A 42 -31.14 20.83 -38.06
N PRO A 43 -30.63 19.61 -38.32
CA PRO A 43 -29.80 18.91 -37.36
C PRO A 43 -28.39 19.54 -37.35
N ILE A 44 -28.03 20.21 -36.26
CA ILE A 44 -26.65 20.59 -35.99
C ILE A 44 -25.91 19.32 -35.56
N ARG A 45 -24.92 18.96 -36.38
CA ARG A 45 -23.91 17.93 -36.15
C ARG A 45 -23.27 18.12 -34.77
N SER A 46 -23.70 17.35 -33.78
CA SER A 46 -23.02 17.23 -32.49
C SER A 46 -21.75 16.41 -32.70
N HIS A 47 -20.60 17.03 -32.45
CA HIS A 47 -19.37 16.27 -32.20
C HIS A 47 -19.63 15.39 -30.96
N PRO A 48 -19.30 14.08 -31.00
CA PRO A 48 -19.37 13.28 -29.80
C PRO A 48 -18.32 13.81 -28.83
N VAL A 49 -18.79 14.46 -27.76
CA VAL A 49 -18.03 14.59 -26.53
C VAL A 49 -17.64 13.18 -26.15
N ASN A 50 -16.34 12.92 -26.22
CA ASN A 50 -15.76 11.63 -25.93
C ASN A 50 -15.94 11.38 -24.43
N THR A 51 -17.08 10.81 -24.07
CA THR A 51 -17.33 10.23 -22.75
C THR A 51 -16.37 9.06 -22.64
N LYS A 52 -15.15 9.32 -22.16
CA LYS A 52 -14.19 8.28 -21.80
C LYS A 52 -14.91 7.35 -20.82
N SER A 53 -15.25 6.17 -21.31
CA SER A 53 -15.72 5.04 -20.52
C SER A 53 -14.69 4.79 -19.42
N LYS A 54 -15.20 4.53 -18.21
CA LYS A 54 -14.44 4.15 -17.02
C LYS A 54 -13.64 2.84 -17.19
N ASP A 55 -13.74 2.18 -18.35
CA ASP A 55 -13.09 0.91 -18.69
C ASP A 55 -11.75 1.07 -19.42
N ASP A 56 -11.40 2.26 -19.94
CA ASP A 56 -10.18 2.46 -20.75
C ASP A 56 -8.88 2.69 -19.93
N LEU A 57 -8.96 2.60 -18.60
CA LEU A 57 -7.84 2.80 -17.66
C LEU A 57 -7.48 1.54 -16.86
N LYS A 58 -8.03 0.38 -17.23
CA LYS A 58 -7.53 -0.90 -16.75
C LYS A 58 -6.25 -1.20 -17.55
N SER A 59 -5.10 -0.82 -16.97
CA SER A 59 -3.78 -1.12 -17.51
C SER A 59 -3.65 -2.63 -17.73
N ASP A 60 -3.93 -3.08 -18.95
CA ASP A 60 -3.86 -4.48 -19.38
C ASP A 60 -2.39 -4.91 -19.54
N TYR A 61 -1.72 -5.11 -18.41
CA TYR A 61 -0.53 -5.93 -18.36
C TYR A 61 -0.93 -7.36 -18.77
N LYS A 62 -0.51 -7.80 -19.95
CA LYS A 62 -0.79 -9.15 -20.45
C LYS A 62 0.09 -10.16 -19.70
N LEU A 63 -0.54 -11.06 -18.95
CA LEU A 63 0.15 -12.15 -18.27
C LEU A 63 0.90 -13.05 -19.28
N GLY A 64 2.21 -13.14 -19.14
CA GLY A 64 3.04 -14.11 -19.85
C GLY A 64 3.07 -15.47 -19.15
N ALA A 65 3.66 -16.47 -19.82
CA ALA A 65 3.85 -17.80 -19.23
C ALA A 65 4.70 -17.77 -17.94
N PHE A 66 5.70 -16.88 -17.89
CA PHE A 66 6.53 -16.68 -16.69
C PHE A 66 5.74 -16.08 -15.53
N ASP A 67 4.82 -15.14 -15.82
CA ASP A 67 3.95 -14.54 -14.81
C ASP A 67 2.99 -15.56 -14.20
N LEU A 68 2.45 -16.46 -15.03
CA LEU A 68 1.63 -17.58 -14.56
C LEU A 68 2.42 -18.51 -13.65
N LEU A 69 3.66 -18.84 -14.02
CA LEU A 69 4.55 -19.64 -13.17
C LEU A 69 4.78 -18.96 -11.82
N LEU A 70 5.12 -17.67 -11.80
CA LEU A 70 5.35 -16.93 -10.55
C LEU A 70 4.08 -16.84 -9.70
N LEU A 71 2.92 -16.60 -10.32
CA LEU A 71 1.63 -16.59 -9.63
C LEU A 71 1.35 -17.93 -8.97
N THR A 72 1.51 -19.03 -9.71
CA THR A 72 1.31 -20.40 -9.19
C THR A 72 2.27 -20.71 -8.06
N LEU A 73 3.57 -20.41 -8.22
CA LEU A 73 4.57 -20.63 -7.18
C LEU A 73 4.26 -19.83 -5.91
N PHE A 74 3.94 -18.55 -6.05
CA PHE A 74 3.62 -17.68 -4.92
C PHE A 74 2.37 -18.15 -4.18
N ARG A 75 1.29 -18.43 -4.92
CA ARG A 75 0.06 -18.97 -4.34
C ARG A 75 0.32 -20.29 -3.60
N ASN A 76 1.07 -21.22 -4.19
CA ASN A 76 1.40 -22.48 -3.54
C ASN A 76 2.12 -22.28 -2.19
N LYS A 77 3.04 -21.31 -2.11
CA LYS A 77 3.69 -20.97 -0.84
C LYS A 77 2.74 -20.34 0.17
N MET A 78 1.83 -19.47 -0.28
CA MET A 78 0.78 -18.95 0.58
C MET A 78 -0.14 -20.06 1.12
N VAL A 79 -0.56 -20.98 0.26
CA VAL A 79 -1.40 -22.13 0.65
C VAL A 79 -0.70 -23.04 1.65
N GLN A 80 0.60 -23.28 1.49
CA GLN A 80 1.39 -24.07 2.47
C GLN A 80 1.40 -23.42 3.86
N GLU A 81 1.53 -22.09 3.94
CA GLU A 81 1.54 -21.35 5.21
C GLU A 81 0.12 -21.24 5.81
N VAL A 82 -0.89 -21.01 4.96
CA VAL A 82 -2.28 -20.81 5.38
C VAL A 82 -2.95 -22.15 5.72
N GLY A 83 -2.63 -23.23 5.01
CA GLY A 83 -3.30 -24.54 5.13
C GLY A 83 -4.67 -24.60 4.44
N TRP A 84 -4.97 -23.64 3.56
CA TRP A 84 -6.22 -23.53 2.81
C TRP A 84 -5.97 -22.87 1.46
N ASP A 85 -6.70 -23.29 0.43
CA ASP A 85 -6.69 -22.70 -0.91
C ASP A 85 -8.11 -22.33 -1.36
N SER A 86 -8.21 -21.30 -2.20
CA SER A 86 -9.46 -20.84 -2.80
C SER A 86 -9.85 -21.70 -4.02
N ASP A 87 -11.14 -21.91 -4.23
CA ASP A 87 -11.64 -22.55 -5.46
C ASP A 87 -11.49 -21.65 -6.71
N LYS A 88 -11.27 -20.35 -6.53
CA LYS A 88 -11.09 -19.41 -7.65
C LYS A 88 -9.71 -19.59 -8.27
N ALA A 89 -9.65 -19.59 -9.59
CA ALA A 89 -8.40 -19.64 -10.31
C ALA A 89 -7.66 -18.28 -10.31
N GLY A 90 -6.37 -18.32 -10.66
CA GLY A 90 -5.58 -17.13 -10.96
C GLY A 90 -5.46 -16.16 -9.79
N TYR A 91 -5.48 -14.86 -10.13
CA TYR A 91 -5.20 -13.76 -9.20
C TYR A 91 -6.31 -13.58 -8.15
N ASP A 92 -7.56 -13.80 -8.51
CA ASP A 92 -8.69 -13.66 -7.58
C ASP A 92 -8.57 -14.67 -6.42
N GLY A 93 -8.21 -15.92 -6.73
CA GLY A 93 -7.95 -16.91 -5.69
C GLY A 93 -6.73 -16.59 -4.84
N LEU A 94 -5.68 -15.99 -5.43
CA LEU A 94 -4.53 -15.49 -4.67
C LEU A 94 -4.96 -14.43 -3.64
N ILE A 95 -5.81 -13.49 -4.04
CA ILE A 95 -6.35 -12.45 -3.14
C ILE A 95 -7.22 -13.08 -2.04
N GLU A 96 -7.98 -14.14 -2.32
CA GLU A 96 -8.72 -14.86 -1.27
C GLU A 96 -7.79 -15.57 -0.28
N VAL A 97 -6.71 -16.20 -0.73
CA VAL A 97 -5.71 -16.80 0.16
C VAL A 97 -5.02 -15.72 1.01
N ALA A 98 -4.73 -14.55 0.45
CA ALA A 98 -4.21 -13.40 1.20
C ALA A 98 -5.18 -12.87 2.26
N ASN A 99 -6.47 -12.76 1.91
CA ASN A 99 -7.52 -12.43 2.88
C ASN A 99 -7.56 -13.46 4.02
N HIS A 100 -7.47 -14.76 3.68
CA HIS A 100 -7.49 -15.83 4.67
C HIS A 100 -6.25 -15.78 5.60
N LEU A 101 -5.06 -15.50 5.07
CA LEU A 101 -3.84 -15.32 5.85
C LEU A 101 -4.03 -14.23 6.94
N MET A 102 -4.58 -13.08 6.56
CA MET A 102 -4.87 -11.96 7.47
C MET A 102 -5.92 -12.31 8.55
N MET A 103 -6.84 -13.22 8.23
CA MET A 103 -7.89 -13.66 9.16
C MET A 103 -7.44 -14.79 10.08
N LYS A 104 -6.46 -15.60 9.66
CA LYS A 104 -5.88 -16.70 10.45
C LYS A 104 -5.01 -16.17 11.59
N GLY A 105 -4.25 -15.10 11.36
CA GLY A 105 -3.42 -14.46 12.38
C GLY A 105 -4.28 -13.87 13.50
N ARG A 106 -3.94 -14.20 14.76
CA ARG A 106 -4.61 -13.60 15.93
C ARG A 106 -4.20 -12.14 16.10
N THR A 107 -2.97 -11.84 15.70
CA THR A 107 -2.38 -10.50 15.73
C THR A 107 -1.79 -10.12 14.37
N ASN A 108 -1.55 -8.83 14.18
CA ASN A 108 -0.87 -8.33 12.99
C ASN A 108 0.57 -8.87 12.92
N SER A 109 1.25 -9.02 14.05
CA SER A 109 2.62 -9.56 14.12
C SER A 109 2.69 -11.01 13.63
N GLU A 110 1.75 -11.86 14.05
CA GLU A 110 1.68 -13.26 13.57
C GLU A 110 1.46 -13.31 12.05
N THR A 111 0.63 -12.41 11.52
CA THR A 111 0.38 -12.29 10.08
C THR A 111 1.65 -11.85 9.33
N GLU A 112 2.37 -10.87 9.89
CA GLU A 112 3.61 -10.37 9.32
C GLU A 112 4.68 -11.46 9.28
N GLU A 113 4.88 -12.19 10.37
CA GLU A 113 5.83 -13.30 10.44
C GLU A 113 5.50 -14.42 9.44
N ALA A 114 4.22 -14.75 9.29
CA ALA A 114 3.77 -15.73 8.30
C ALA A 114 4.07 -15.25 6.87
N ALA A 115 3.83 -13.98 6.57
CA ALA A 115 4.19 -13.39 5.29
C ALA A 115 5.72 -13.38 5.05
N ILE A 116 6.54 -13.12 6.08
CA ILE A 116 8.00 -13.22 5.99
C ILE A 116 8.44 -14.66 5.68
N ARG A 117 7.83 -15.67 6.32
CA ARG A 117 8.12 -17.09 6.01
C ARG A 117 7.76 -17.44 4.57
N ILE A 118 6.62 -16.96 4.07
CA ILE A 118 6.22 -17.11 2.66
C ILE A 118 7.29 -16.50 1.76
N LEU A 119 7.68 -15.24 1.98
CA LEU A 119 8.67 -14.54 1.16
C LEU A 119 10.01 -15.29 1.12
N ARG A 120 10.52 -15.75 2.28
CA ARG A 120 11.75 -16.55 2.35
C ARG A 120 11.64 -17.85 1.55
N SER A 121 10.49 -18.51 1.62
CA SER A 121 10.26 -19.80 0.97
C SER A 121 10.24 -19.74 -0.57
N LEU A 122 10.16 -18.54 -1.15
CA LEU A 122 10.21 -18.32 -2.60
C LEU A 122 11.63 -18.45 -3.17
N PHE A 123 12.65 -18.30 -2.31
CA PHE A 123 14.04 -18.33 -2.73
C PHE A 123 14.67 -19.69 -2.43
N PRO A 124 15.53 -20.22 -3.33
CA PRO A 124 16.34 -21.39 -3.04
C PRO A 124 17.18 -21.22 -1.77
N PRO A 125 17.55 -22.33 -1.09
CA PRO A 125 18.49 -22.30 0.03
C PRO A 125 19.79 -21.57 -0.33
N LEU A 126 20.41 -20.91 0.67
CA LEU A 126 21.66 -20.14 0.57
C LEU A 126 21.63 -18.89 -0.32
N LEU A 127 20.69 -18.75 -1.26
CA LEU A 127 20.68 -17.61 -2.19
C LEU A 127 20.59 -16.26 -1.45
N LEU A 128 19.73 -16.18 -0.44
CA LEU A 128 19.56 -14.96 0.37
C LEU A 128 20.83 -14.64 1.16
N GLU A 129 21.42 -15.66 1.81
CA GLU A 129 22.64 -15.52 2.60
C GLU A 129 23.84 -15.11 1.73
N LEU A 130 24.00 -15.73 0.56
CA LEU A 130 25.04 -15.37 -0.40
C LEU A 130 24.84 -13.97 -0.95
N PHE A 131 23.60 -13.56 -1.25
CA PHE A 131 23.31 -12.20 -1.69
C PHE A 131 23.66 -11.18 -0.60
N GLN A 132 23.24 -11.42 0.64
CA GLN A 132 23.52 -10.56 1.78
C GLN A 132 25.02 -10.49 2.10
N MET A 133 25.76 -11.59 1.94
CA MET A 133 27.20 -11.65 2.21
C MET A 133 28.03 -11.00 1.10
N LEU A 134 27.68 -11.25 -0.17
CA LEU A 134 28.53 -10.90 -1.31
C LEU A 134 28.10 -9.61 -2.01
N ILE A 135 26.80 -9.34 -2.12
CA ILE A 135 26.26 -8.24 -2.94
C ILE A 135 25.86 -7.04 -2.08
N ALA A 136 25.19 -7.26 -0.94
CA ALA A 136 24.73 -6.19 -0.06
C ALA A 136 25.84 -5.24 0.42
N PRO A 137 27.07 -5.68 0.73
CA PRO A 137 28.13 -4.76 1.19
C PRO A 137 28.73 -3.90 0.06
N ILE A 138 28.57 -4.29 -1.21
CA ILE A 138 29.28 -3.65 -2.32
C ILE A 138 28.82 -2.20 -2.51
N GLY A 139 29.78 -1.28 -2.54
CA GLY A 139 29.52 0.15 -2.75
C GLY A 139 28.61 0.75 -1.68
N GLY A 140 28.71 0.26 -0.43
CA GLY A 140 27.89 0.74 0.68
C GLY A 140 26.39 0.42 0.54
N GLY A 141 26.05 -0.69 -0.13
CA GLY A 141 24.65 -1.09 -0.37
C GLY A 141 24.04 -0.56 -1.66
N LYS A 142 24.71 0.38 -2.35
CA LYS A 142 24.20 0.98 -3.59
C LYS A 142 23.97 -0.04 -4.69
N LEU A 143 24.90 -0.98 -4.89
CA LEU A 143 24.76 -2.01 -5.92
C LEU A 143 23.54 -2.89 -5.65
N ALA A 144 23.42 -3.40 -4.43
CA ALA A 144 22.31 -4.24 -4.03
C ALA A 144 20.96 -3.51 -4.15
N ALA A 145 20.87 -2.25 -3.69
CA ALA A 145 19.66 -1.44 -3.81
C ALA A 145 19.20 -1.27 -5.27
N ILE A 146 20.11 -0.97 -6.19
CA ILE A 146 19.80 -0.83 -7.62
C ILE A 146 19.42 -2.19 -8.24
N MET A 147 20.13 -3.27 -7.89
CA MET A 147 19.84 -4.61 -8.38
C MET A 147 18.45 -5.07 -7.97
N VAL A 148 18.12 -4.97 -6.67
CA VAL A 148 16.81 -5.40 -6.15
C VAL A 148 15.69 -4.54 -6.75
N ALA A 149 15.87 -3.22 -6.86
CA ALA A 149 14.89 -2.35 -7.52
C ALA A 149 14.57 -2.79 -8.96
N ARG A 150 15.61 -3.09 -9.75
CA ARG A 150 15.43 -3.57 -11.14
C ARG A 150 14.77 -4.94 -11.18
N VAL A 151 15.19 -5.87 -10.33
CA VAL A 151 14.60 -7.21 -10.26
C VAL A 151 13.13 -7.09 -9.89
N THR A 152 12.77 -6.35 -8.83
CA THR A 152 11.37 -6.11 -8.42
C THR A 152 10.54 -5.51 -9.56
N ALA A 153 11.06 -4.50 -10.26
CA ALA A 153 10.33 -3.88 -11.36
C ALA A 153 10.10 -4.83 -12.56
N ILE A 154 10.96 -5.83 -12.75
CA ILE A 154 10.83 -6.80 -13.84
C ILE A 154 9.98 -8.00 -13.42
N SER A 155 10.23 -8.58 -12.24
CA SER A 155 9.66 -9.87 -11.83
C SER A 155 8.33 -9.77 -11.08
N CYS A 156 7.94 -8.58 -10.60
CA CYS A 156 6.75 -8.42 -9.75
C CYS A 156 5.58 -7.70 -10.44
N GLN A 157 5.65 -7.46 -11.76
CA GLN A 157 4.56 -6.79 -12.47
C GLN A 157 3.26 -7.61 -12.52
N TRP A 158 3.36 -8.94 -12.59
CA TRP A 158 2.19 -9.81 -12.49
C TRP A 158 1.45 -9.68 -11.15
N LEU A 159 2.19 -9.36 -10.08
CA LEU A 159 1.68 -9.25 -8.72
C LEU A 159 1.12 -7.85 -8.46
N MET A 160 1.89 -6.82 -8.81
CA MET A 160 1.62 -5.44 -8.41
C MET A 160 1.08 -4.58 -9.55
N GLY A 161 1.19 -4.98 -10.81
CA GLY A 161 0.88 -4.14 -11.97
C GLY A 161 2.11 -3.43 -12.52
N ARG A 162 1.90 -2.38 -13.32
CA ARG A 162 2.97 -1.69 -14.04
C ARG A 162 3.97 -1.03 -13.08
N CYS A 163 5.24 -1.39 -13.22
CA CYS A 163 6.34 -0.91 -12.40
C CYS A 163 7.32 -0.07 -13.24
N THR A 164 7.74 1.09 -12.72
CA THR A 164 8.79 1.92 -13.33
C THR A 164 9.90 2.22 -12.34
N VAL A 165 11.16 2.11 -12.78
CA VAL A 165 12.32 2.40 -11.93
C VAL A 165 12.63 3.89 -11.96
N ASN A 166 12.60 4.53 -10.80
CA ASN A 166 12.89 5.96 -10.60
C ASN A 166 14.09 6.19 -9.65
N SER A 167 14.47 7.45 -9.50
CA SER A 167 15.51 7.87 -8.55
C SER A 167 14.91 8.13 -7.17
N VAL A 168 15.70 7.86 -6.13
CA VAL A 168 15.37 8.10 -4.73
C VAL A 168 16.50 8.89 -4.11
N ASP A 169 16.14 9.95 -3.41
CA ASP A 169 17.09 10.78 -2.67
C ASP A 169 17.32 10.18 -1.28
N LEU A 170 18.59 10.04 -0.92
CA LEU A 170 19.03 9.49 0.35
C LEU A 170 19.31 10.60 1.37
N PRO A 171 19.32 10.27 2.68
CA PRO A 171 19.61 11.25 3.74
C PRO A 171 20.99 11.90 3.63
N ASP A 172 21.94 11.25 2.93
CA ASP A 172 23.28 11.78 2.68
C ASP A 172 23.34 12.78 1.51
N GLY A 173 22.20 13.08 0.87
CA GLY A 173 22.08 13.98 -0.27
C GLY A 173 22.41 13.33 -1.63
N SER A 174 22.78 12.04 -1.65
CA SER A 174 22.97 11.30 -2.90
C SER A 174 21.63 10.84 -3.49
N SER A 175 21.58 10.63 -4.80
CA SER A 175 20.38 10.13 -5.50
C SER A 175 20.70 8.86 -6.28
N TRP A 176 19.97 7.78 -5.99
CA TRP A 176 20.19 6.47 -6.61
C TRP A 176 18.98 6.05 -7.41
N ARG A 177 19.19 5.39 -8.56
CA ARG A 177 18.12 4.79 -9.37
C ARG A 177 17.66 3.45 -8.78
N SER A 178 17.25 3.49 -7.52
CA SER A 178 16.84 2.37 -6.67
C SER A 178 15.40 2.54 -6.16
N GLY A 179 14.60 3.39 -6.80
CA GLY A 179 13.17 3.48 -6.57
C GLY A 179 12.39 2.60 -7.53
N VAL A 180 11.24 2.09 -7.09
CA VAL A 180 10.23 1.49 -7.97
C VAL A 180 8.88 2.10 -7.68
N LEU A 181 8.31 2.76 -8.68
CA LEU A 181 6.93 3.24 -8.64
C LEU A 181 6.03 2.18 -9.29
N VAL A 182 5.12 1.64 -8.49
CA VAL A 182 3.97 0.89 -8.98
C VAL A 182 2.87 1.91 -9.27
N GLU A 183 2.54 2.11 -10.55
CA GLU A 183 1.60 3.15 -10.97
C GLU A 183 0.18 2.92 -10.42
N ARG A 184 -0.24 1.66 -10.36
CA ARG A 184 -1.50 1.22 -9.75
C ARG A 184 -1.35 -0.21 -9.24
N CYS A 185 -1.29 -0.35 -7.92
CA CYS A 185 -1.00 -1.60 -7.22
C CYS A 185 -2.21 -2.55 -7.28
N LYS A 186 -2.14 -3.55 -8.16
CA LYS A 186 -3.19 -4.57 -8.32
C LYS A 186 -3.52 -5.30 -7.02
N TYR A 187 -2.52 -5.56 -6.18
CA TYR A 187 -2.72 -6.27 -4.91
C TYR A 187 -3.54 -5.45 -3.91
N LEU A 188 -3.27 -4.15 -3.82
CA LEU A 188 -4.04 -3.23 -2.99
C LEU A 188 -5.43 -2.99 -3.58
N GLU A 189 -5.52 -2.79 -4.89
CA GLU A 189 -6.78 -2.53 -5.60
C GLU A 189 -7.76 -3.70 -5.49
N GLU A 190 -7.31 -4.94 -5.67
CA GLU A 190 -8.18 -6.13 -5.64
C GLU A 190 -8.51 -6.56 -4.20
N SER A 191 -7.57 -6.42 -3.27
CA SER A 191 -7.84 -6.74 -1.85
C SER A 191 -8.76 -5.73 -1.18
N LYS A 192 -8.77 -4.47 -1.67
CA LYS A 192 -9.60 -3.38 -1.17
C LYS A 192 -9.46 -3.16 0.34
N CYS A 193 -8.34 -3.58 0.92
CA CYS A 193 -8.15 -3.54 2.36
C CYS A 193 -6.74 -3.09 2.74
N LEU A 194 -6.68 -1.94 3.42
CA LEU A 194 -5.46 -1.39 4.00
C LEU A 194 -4.75 -2.39 4.89
N GLY A 195 -5.49 -3.12 5.73
CA GLY A 195 -4.92 -4.12 6.64
C GLY A 195 -4.17 -5.25 5.92
N ILE A 196 -4.62 -5.65 4.73
CA ILE A 196 -3.92 -6.65 3.92
C ILE A 196 -2.66 -6.01 3.35
N CYS A 197 -2.78 -4.88 2.67
CA CYS A 197 -1.62 -4.17 2.11
C CYS A 197 -0.52 -3.91 3.15
N ILE A 198 -0.87 -3.50 4.36
CA ILE A 198 0.09 -3.22 5.43
C ILE A 198 0.72 -4.51 5.98
N ASN A 199 -0.10 -5.49 6.39
CA ASN A 199 0.38 -6.63 7.18
C ASN A 199 0.81 -7.84 6.35
N THR A 200 0.43 -7.94 5.08
CA THR A 200 0.85 -9.05 4.20
C THR A 200 1.80 -8.62 3.09
N CYS A 201 1.94 -7.31 2.84
CA CYS A 201 2.83 -6.78 1.81
C CYS A 201 3.86 -5.80 2.39
N LYS A 202 3.48 -4.61 2.87
CA LYS A 202 4.42 -3.55 3.27
C LYS A 202 5.38 -3.99 4.37
N LEU A 203 4.87 -4.28 5.57
CA LEU A 203 5.74 -4.58 6.72
C LEU A 203 6.57 -5.85 6.48
N PRO A 204 5.98 -6.97 6.01
CA PRO A 204 6.75 -8.18 5.71
C PRO A 204 7.84 -7.96 4.66
N THR A 205 7.56 -7.19 3.60
CA THR A 205 8.54 -6.97 2.52
C THR A 205 9.67 -6.06 3.00
N GLN A 206 9.38 -5.01 3.77
CA GLN A 206 10.43 -4.17 4.36
C GLN A 206 11.33 -4.99 5.29
N THR A 207 10.74 -5.79 6.17
CA THR A 207 11.48 -6.68 7.09
C THR A 207 12.28 -7.73 6.30
N PHE A 208 11.68 -8.38 5.31
CA PHE A 208 12.33 -9.40 4.48
C PHE A 208 13.55 -8.84 3.73
N ILE A 209 13.38 -7.74 3.00
CA ILE A 209 14.44 -7.16 2.17
C ILE A 209 15.59 -6.62 3.05
N LYS A 210 15.26 -6.04 4.21
CA LYS A 210 16.27 -5.57 5.16
C LYS A 210 17.03 -6.72 5.81
N ASP A 211 16.33 -7.63 6.46
CA ASP A 211 16.95 -8.58 7.37
C ASP A 211 17.55 -9.80 6.66
N TYR A 212 16.96 -10.20 5.52
CA TYR A 212 17.40 -11.39 4.77
C TYR A 212 18.16 -11.07 3.48
N MET A 213 17.98 -9.89 2.90
CA MET A 213 18.76 -9.46 1.73
C MET A 213 19.79 -8.37 2.07
N GLY A 214 19.77 -7.82 3.28
CA GLY A 214 20.70 -6.76 3.70
C GLY A 214 20.46 -5.41 3.05
N VAL A 215 19.27 -5.17 2.49
CA VAL A 215 18.95 -3.93 1.78
C VAL A 215 17.84 -3.18 2.52
N PRO A 216 18.07 -1.99 3.07
CA PRO A 216 16.99 -1.18 3.61
C PRO A 216 15.91 -0.89 2.56
N LEU A 217 14.64 -0.94 2.96
CA LEU A 217 13.52 -0.62 2.09
C LEU A 217 12.47 0.17 2.86
N THR A 218 12.01 1.28 2.25
CA THR A 218 10.80 1.99 2.63
C THR A 218 9.75 1.83 1.55
N MET A 219 8.52 1.47 1.94
CA MET A 219 7.37 1.36 1.05
C MET A 219 6.31 2.39 1.44
N GLU A 220 5.80 3.13 0.45
CA GLU A 220 4.82 4.19 0.61
C GLU A 220 3.62 3.91 -0.31
N PRO A 221 2.65 3.08 0.14
CA PRO A 221 1.38 2.93 -0.58
C PRO A 221 0.56 4.23 -0.50
N ASN A 222 -0.12 4.55 -1.58
CA ASN A 222 -1.14 5.59 -1.64
C ASN A 222 -2.52 4.94 -1.79
N PHE A 223 -3.35 5.06 -0.76
CA PHE A 223 -4.65 4.41 -0.72
C PHE A 223 -5.74 5.14 -1.52
N SER A 224 -5.45 6.35 -2.03
CA SER A 224 -6.40 7.14 -2.82
C SER A 224 -6.34 6.83 -4.31
N ASP A 225 -5.15 6.60 -4.87
CA ASP A 225 -4.94 6.30 -6.29
C ASP A 225 -4.43 4.86 -6.55
N TYR A 226 -4.19 4.10 -5.47
CA TYR A 226 -3.63 2.76 -5.44
C TYR A 226 -2.16 2.66 -5.87
N SER A 227 -1.44 3.76 -6.07
CA SER A 227 0.00 3.71 -6.37
C SER A 227 0.81 3.23 -5.15
N CYS A 228 2.03 2.75 -5.37
CA CYS A 228 2.94 2.37 -4.28
C CYS A 228 4.40 2.66 -4.67
N GLN A 229 5.09 3.44 -3.84
CA GLN A 229 6.50 3.76 -4.04
C GLN A 229 7.39 2.89 -3.15
N PHE A 230 8.33 2.18 -3.76
CA PHE A 230 9.40 1.44 -3.10
C PHE A 230 10.67 2.28 -3.15
N LYS A 231 11.40 2.39 -2.05
CA LYS A 231 12.65 3.14 -1.92
C LYS A 231 13.73 2.22 -1.35
N PHE A 232 14.47 1.54 -2.23
CA PHE A 232 15.56 0.65 -1.82
C PHE A 232 16.80 1.47 -1.46
N GLY A 233 17.46 1.09 -0.37
CA GLY A 233 18.56 1.85 0.26
C GLY A 233 18.08 2.85 1.32
N VAL A 234 16.78 2.99 1.56
CA VAL A 234 16.21 3.89 2.57
C VAL A 234 15.66 3.07 3.74
N LEU A 235 15.96 3.49 4.96
CA LEU A 235 15.43 2.84 6.16
C LEU A 235 13.94 3.17 6.34
N PRO A 236 13.11 2.17 6.67
CA PRO A 236 11.71 2.44 6.98
C PRO A 236 11.60 3.32 8.24
N PRO A 237 10.63 4.24 8.29
CA PRO A 237 10.39 5.06 9.46
C PRO A 237 9.96 4.19 10.65
N MET A 238 10.09 4.75 11.86
CA MET A 238 9.53 4.11 13.06
C MET A 238 8.00 3.99 12.92
N PRO A 239 7.36 2.94 13.47
CA PRO A 239 5.91 2.75 13.32
C PRO A 239 5.06 3.93 13.80
N SER A 240 5.52 4.70 14.79
CA SER A 240 4.85 5.91 15.30
C SER A 240 4.87 7.08 14.32
N GLU A 241 5.82 7.09 13.39
CA GLU A 241 6.04 8.17 12.41
C GLU A 241 5.55 7.78 11.01
N ASP A 242 5.23 6.50 10.80
CA ASP A 242 4.71 5.99 9.55
C ASP A 242 3.23 6.35 9.38
N LYS A 243 2.98 7.41 8.61
CA LYS A 243 1.63 7.92 8.31
C LYS A 243 0.71 6.84 7.73
N THR A 244 1.24 5.90 6.96
CA THR A 244 0.44 4.85 6.32
C THR A 244 -0.15 3.84 7.33
N LEU A 245 0.44 3.75 8.53
CA LEU A 245 -0.07 2.92 9.63
C LEU A 245 -1.18 3.63 10.43
N MET A 246 -1.30 4.95 10.27
CA MET A 246 -2.30 5.78 10.98
C MET A 246 -3.57 6.01 10.16
N GLU A 247 -3.58 5.60 8.89
CA GLU A 247 -4.72 5.80 8.01
C GLU A 247 -5.91 4.89 8.39
N PRO A 248 -7.15 5.40 8.31
CA PRO A 248 -8.34 4.60 8.58
C PRO A 248 -8.52 3.51 7.51
N CYS A 249 -9.20 2.43 7.90
CA CYS A 249 -9.52 1.36 6.96
C CYS A 249 -10.42 1.88 5.82
N LEU A 250 -10.22 1.36 4.61
CA LEU A 250 -11.09 1.63 3.46
C LEU A 250 -12.53 1.21 3.77
N GLU A 251 -13.51 2.04 3.39
CA GLU A 251 -14.94 1.80 3.66
C GLU A 251 -15.42 0.44 3.11
N ILE A 252 -14.83 0.02 1.99
CA ILE A 252 -15.13 -1.21 1.29
C ILE A 252 -14.27 -2.41 1.73
N CYS A 253 -13.46 -2.30 2.80
CA CYS A 253 -12.61 -3.41 3.21
C CYS A 253 -13.44 -4.62 3.70
N PRO A 254 -13.31 -5.79 3.05
CA PRO A 254 -14.08 -6.98 3.41
C PRO A 254 -13.76 -7.49 4.82
N ASN A 255 -12.49 -7.40 5.25
CA ASN A 255 -12.08 -7.84 6.58
C ASN A 255 -12.64 -6.94 7.70
N ALA A 256 -12.77 -5.63 7.46
CA ALA A 256 -13.37 -4.71 8.43
C ALA A 256 -14.86 -5.00 8.60
N THR A 257 -15.59 -5.19 7.49
CA THR A 257 -17.01 -5.57 7.50
C THR A 257 -17.22 -6.89 8.24
N ARG A 258 -16.46 -7.94 7.91
CA ARG A 258 -16.55 -9.25 8.59
C ARG A 258 -16.25 -9.15 10.09
N ARG A 259 -15.21 -8.41 10.49
CA ARG A 259 -14.90 -8.21 11.93
C ARG A 259 -16.02 -7.48 12.67
N ARG A 260 -16.70 -6.53 12.04
CA ARG A 260 -17.88 -5.85 12.61
C ARG A 260 -19.05 -6.82 12.78
N GLU A 261 -19.28 -7.70 11.81
CA GLU A 261 -20.33 -8.72 11.87
C GLU A 261 -20.09 -9.74 12.99
N VAL A 262 -18.87 -10.27 13.11
CA VAL A 262 -18.48 -11.21 14.19
C VAL A 262 -18.64 -10.55 15.57
N ARG A 263 -18.18 -9.31 15.73
CA ARG A 263 -18.39 -8.56 16.98
C ARG A 263 -19.87 -8.37 17.29
N LYS A 264 -20.71 -8.16 16.27
CA LYS A 264 -22.16 -8.01 16.46
C LYS A 264 -22.81 -9.33 16.87
N SER A 265 -22.40 -10.47 16.30
CA SER A 265 -22.90 -11.78 16.72
C SER A 265 -22.48 -12.14 18.13
N ASP A 266 -21.23 -11.86 18.53
CA ASP A 266 -20.75 -12.12 19.90
C ASP A 266 -21.55 -11.31 20.93
N ASN A 267 -21.81 -10.02 20.65
CA ASN A 267 -22.63 -9.17 21.52
C ASN A 267 -24.09 -9.67 21.65
N ILE A 268 -24.66 -10.32 20.63
CA ILE A 268 -26.02 -10.89 20.71
C ILE A 268 -26.03 -12.15 21.59
N ILE A 269 -24.98 -12.97 21.53
CA ILE A 269 -24.86 -14.20 22.32
C ILE A 269 -24.61 -13.88 23.81
N GLN A 270 -23.99 -12.73 24.10
CA GLN A 270 -23.59 -12.33 25.45
C GLN A 270 -24.64 -11.51 26.22
N CYS A 271 -25.78 -11.19 25.61
CA CYS A 271 -26.93 -10.65 26.33
C CYS A 271 -27.63 -11.77 27.12
N PRO A 272 -27.68 -11.72 28.47
CA PRO A 272 -28.52 -12.63 29.22
C PRO A 272 -29.98 -12.39 28.82
N LYS A 273 -30.72 -13.45 28.51
CA LYS A 273 -32.19 -13.36 28.55
C LYS A 273 -32.58 -13.06 30.00
N VAL A 274 -33.30 -11.94 30.16
CA VAL A 274 -33.84 -11.39 31.42
C VAL A 274 -34.41 -12.47 32.33
#